data_AF-A0A7R9XNZ0-F1
#
_entry.id   AF-A0A7R9XNZ0-F1
#
_cell.length_a   1.000
_cell.length_b   1.000
_cell.length_c   1.000
_cell.angle_alpha   90.00
_cell.angle_beta   90.00
_cell.angle_gamma   90.00
#
_symmetry.space_group_name_H-M   'P 1'
#
loop_
_entity.id
_entity.type
_entity.pdbx_description
1 polymer ?
#
loop_
_entity_poly.entity_id
_entity_poly.type
_entity_poly.pdbx_seq_one_letter_code
_entity_poly.pdbx_strand_id
1 'polypeptide(L)'
;NFKHEHPLRPTGAAVGSATQEDRERVERMQQLHRTMQLLVHASACSDRHCPSTNCMKVKALFQHGLTCPTKVAGGCMLCRRMWNLLQIHAKGCRTPNCPVPRCRDLKEYRRRAAQVQEDRRRQAWMQMHRQQGMQPQGMQQPQQQGMQHTAAYGGAPPPPPPPPPPSRRG
;
A
#
# COMPACT_ATOMS: atom_id res chain seq x y z
N ASN A 1 11.77 58.53 -27.45
CA ASN A 1 10.34 58.34 -27.77
C ASN A 1 10.16 57.06 -28.58
N PHE A 2 9.98 55.90 -27.93
CA PHE A 2 9.52 54.68 -28.61
C PHE A 2 8.58 53.92 -27.67
N LYS A 3 7.30 53.99 -28.01
CA LYS A 3 6.18 53.33 -27.32
C LYS A 3 6.20 51.84 -27.68
N HIS A 4 6.12 50.97 -26.69
CA HIS A 4 5.85 49.54 -26.88
C HIS A 4 4.41 49.26 -26.46
N GLU A 5 3.58 48.88 -27.42
CA GLU A 5 2.17 48.55 -27.25
C GLU A 5 2.06 47.05 -26.95
N HIS A 6 1.31 46.68 -25.90
CA HIS A 6 0.98 45.29 -25.60
C HIS A 6 -0.47 45.01 -26.03
N PRO A 7 -0.69 44.15 -27.04
CA PRO A 7 -2.02 43.68 -27.39
C PRO A 7 -2.57 42.78 -26.27
N LEU A 8 -3.61 43.25 -25.58
CA LEU A 8 -4.46 42.39 -24.75
C LEU A 8 -5.21 41.44 -25.69
N ARG A 9 -4.77 40.19 -25.80
CA ARG A 9 -5.52 39.16 -26.53
C ARG A 9 -6.56 38.52 -25.60
N PRO A 10 -7.80 38.33 -26.06
CA PRO A 10 -8.93 38.01 -25.19
C PRO A 10 -8.84 36.60 -24.61
N THR A 11 -9.37 36.47 -23.39
CA THR A 11 -9.69 35.25 -22.67
C THR A 11 -10.60 34.36 -23.53
N GLY A 12 -9.99 33.52 -24.38
CA GLY A 12 -10.67 32.46 -25.11
C GLY A 12 -10.62 31.18 -24.28
N ALA A 13 -11.78 30.74 -23.79
CA ALA A 13 -11.96 29.48 -23.09
C ALA A 13 -11.26 28.33 -23.83
N ALA A 14 -10.31 27.69 -23.18
CA ALA A 14 -9.63 26.48 -23.66
C ALA A 14 -10.59 25.27 -23.63
N VAL A 15 -11.58 25.24 -24.52
CA VAL A 15 -12.40 24.05 -24.81
C VAL A 15 -11.64 23.19 -25.81
N GLY A 16 -10.44 22.74 -25.41
CA GLY A 16 -9.53 21.97 -26.26
C GLY A 16 -8.40 21.27 -25.53
N SER A 17 -8.05 21.65 -24.29
CA SER A 17 -7.01 20.96 -23.50
C SER A 17 -7.54 19.74 -22.74
N ALA A 18 -8.80 19.79 -22.30
CA ALA A 18 -9.41 18.73 -21.50
C ALA A 18 -9.36 17.35 -22.19
N THR A 19 -9.45 17.29 -23.51
CA THR A 19 -9.50 16.01 -24.24
C THR A 19 -8.13 15.37 -24.46
N GLN A 20 -7.06 16.14 -24.62
CA GLN A 20 -5.71 15.60 -24.80
C GLN A 20 -5.13 15.09 -23.48
N GLU A 21 -5.23 15.89 -22.42
CA GLU A 21 -4.76 15.51 -21.08
C GLU A 21 -5.50 14.27 -20.57
N ASP A 22 -6.81 14.16 -20.84
CA ASP A 22 -7.59 12.99 -20.48
C ASP A 22 -7.21 11.74 -21.27
N ARG A 23 -6.87 11.87 -22.57
CA ARG A 23 -6.34 10.76 -23.37
C ARG A 23 -5.01 10.25 -22.82
N GLU A 24 -4.07 11.15 -22.52
CA GLU A 24 -2.77 10.79 -21.94
C GLU A 24 -2.91 10.10 -20.57
N ARG A 25 -3.88 10.54 -19.74
CA ARG A 25 -4.20 9.88 -18.47
C ARG A 25 -4.70 8.46 -18.69
N VAL A 26 -5.63 8.25 -19.64
CA VAL A 26 -6.17 6.94 -19.96
C VAL A 26 -5.07 6.00 -20.48
N GLU A 27 -4.21 6.47 -21.39
CA GLU A 27 -3.09 5.68 -21.91
C GLU A 27 -2.11 5.28 -20.80
N ARG A 28 -1.78 6.21 -19.91
CA ARG A 28 -0.93 5.93 -18.74
C ARG A 28 -1.57 4.87 -17.84
N MET A 29 -2.87 4.94 -17.60
CA MET A 29 -3.61 3.95 -16.81
C MET A 29 -3.63 2.57 -17.48
N GLN A 30 -3.84 2.52 -18.80
CA GLN A 30 -3.80 1.27 -19.57
C GLN A 30 -2.40 0.64 -19.53
N GLN A 31 -1.35 1.45 -19.70
CA GLN A 31 0.03 0.98 -19.61
C GLN A 31 0.36 0.43 -18.22
N LEU A 32 -0.11 1.10 -17.16
CA LEU A 32 0.02 0.61 -15.79
C LEU A 32 -0.68 -0.74 -15.61
N HIS A 33 -1.91 -0.88 -16.13
CA HIS A 33 -2.67 -2.13 -16.04
C HIS A 33 -1.96 -3.28 -16.75
N ARG A 34 -1.49 -3.06 -17.99
CA ARG A 34 -0.69 -4.06 -18.74
C ARG A 34 0.58 -4.46 -17.99
N THR A 35 1.24 -3.50 -17.34
CA THR A 35 2.42 -3.76 -16.51
C THR A 35 2.08 -4.66 -15.32
N MET A 36 0.94 -4.43 -14.65
CA MET A 36 0.49 -5.29 -13.54
C MET A 36 0.13 -6.70 -14.01
N GLN A 37 -0.51 -6.84 -15.17
CA GLN A 37 -0.79 -8.14 -15.78
C GLN A 37 0.48 -8.91 -16.11
N LEU A 38 1.47 -8.23 -16.71
CA LEU A 38 2.78 -8.82 -16.98
C LEU A 38 3.48 -9.27 -15.70
N LEU A 39 3.39 -8.50 -14.61
CA LEU A 39 3.98 -8.85 -13.33
C LEU A 39 3.39 -10.17 -12.78
N VAL A 40 2.07 -10.33 -12.86
CA VAL A 40 1.38 -11.55 -12.45
C VAL A 40 1.79 -12.72 -13.35
N HIS A 41 1.78 -12.53 -14.67
CA HIS A 41 2.22 -13.54 -15.63
C HIS A 41 3.66 -13.99 -15.35
N ALA A 42 4.61 -13.06 -15.26
CA ALA A 42 6.02 -13.39 -15.04
C ALA A 42 6.26 -14.12 -13.71
N SER A 43 5.41 -13.89 -12.71
CA SER A 43 5.47 -14.57 -11.41
C SER A 43 4.91 -15.99 -11.45
N ALA A 44 3.89 -16.24 -12.29
CA ALA A 44 3.28 -17.56 -12.45
C ALA A 44 3.93 -18.41 -13.57
N CYS A 45 4.63 -17.78 -14.51
CA CYS A 45 5.22 -18.45 -15.67
C CYS A 45 6.50 -19.19 -15.27
N SER A 46 6.51 -20.51 -15.40
CA SER A 46 7.69 -21.37 -15.21
C SER A 46 8.58 -21.48 -16.45
N ASP A 47 8.06 -21.15 -17.63
CA ASP A 47 8.76 -21.39 -18.90
C ASP A 47 10.00 -20.51 -19.05
N ARG A 48 11.14 -21.15 -19.32
CA ARG A 48 12.43 -20.47 -19.57
C ARG A 48 12.47 -19.80 -20.94
N HIS A 49 11.72 -20.33 -21.91
CA HIS A 49 11.63 -19.84 -23.29
C HIS A 49 10.30 -19.13 -23.55
N CYS A 50 9.77 -18.40 -22.57
CA CYS A 50 8.53 -17.62 -22.75
C CYS A 50 8.71 -16.65 -23.94
N PRO A 51 7.78 -16.61 -24.92
CA PRO A 51 7.91 -15.77 -26.11
C PRO A 51 7.88 -14.26 -25.80
N SER A 52 7.39 -13.89 -24.61
CA SER A 52 7.39 -12.50 -24.15
C SER A 52 8.76 -12.09 -23.61
N THR A 53 9.47 -11.25 -24.36
CA THR A 53 10.75 -10.64 -23.92
C THR A 53 10.60 -9.86 -22.61
N ASN A 54 9.43 -9.26 -22.38
CA ASN A 54 9.14 -8.53 -21.16
C ASN A 54 8.98 -9.46 -19.95
N CYS A 55 8.48 -10.68 -20.14
CA CYS A 55 8.43 -11.70 -19.08
C CYS A 55 9.85 -12.03 -18.60
N MET A 56 10.78 -12.26 -19.53
CA MET A 56 12.19 -12.52 -19.19
C MET A 56 12.82 -11.36 -18.41
N LYS A 57 12.57 -10.11 -18.81
CA LYS A 57 13.08 -8.91 -18.10
C LYS A 57 12.56 -8.83 -16.66
N VAL A 58 11.27 -9.12 -16.45
CA VAL A 58 10.68 -9.11 -15.10
C VAL A 58 11.22 -10.26 -14.25
N LYS A 59 11.42 -11.45 -14.82
CA LYS A 59 12.07 -12.57 -14.13
C LYS A 59 13.49 -12.23 -13.70
N ALA A 60 14.29 -11.62 -14.59
CA ALA A 60 15.64 -11.16 -14.28
C ALA A 60 15.64 -10.10 -13.16
N LEU A 61 14.65 -9.20 -13.16
CA LEU A 61 14.48 -8.21 -12.10
C LEU A 61 14.22 -8.86 -10.73
N PHE A 62 13.40 -9.92 -10.68
CA PHE A 62 13.19 -10.68 -9.45
C PHE A 62 14.44 -11.43 -8.99
N GLN A 63 15.14 -12.10 -9.91
CA GLN A 63 16.41 -12.76 -9.59
C GLN A 63 17.43 -11.78 -9.01
N HIS A 64 17.56 -10.60 -9.62
CA HIS A 64 18.40 -9.52 -9.08
C HIS A 64 18.00 -9.14 -7.65
N GLY A 65 16.70 -9.01 -7.35
CA GLY A 65 16.22 -8.70 -6.00
C GLY A 65 16.66 -9.71 -4.94
N LEU A 66 16.75 -10.99 -5.33
CA LEU A 66 17.20 -12.08 -4.45
C LEU A 66 18.71 -12.04 -4.22
N THR A 67 19.49 -11.85 -5.29
CA THR A 67 20.96 -11.97 -5.24
C THR A 67 21.70 -10.67 -4.96
N CYS A 68 21.08 -9.50 -5.16
CA CYS A 68 21.75 -8.20 -4.99
C CYS A 68 22.11 -7.95 -3.51
N PRO A 69 23.38 -7.73 -3.15
CA PRO A 69 23.80 -7.46 -1.77
C PRO A 69 23.49 -6.02 -1.34
N THR A 70 23.56 -5.06 -2.27
CA THR A 70 23.30 -3.64 -2.01
C THR A 70 21.85 -3.39 -1.56
N LYS A 71 20.90 -4.19 -2.07
CA LYS A 71 19.45 -4.09 -1.78
C LYS A 71 18.91 -2.65 -1.96
N VAL A 72 17.69 -2.41 -1.50
CA VAL A 72 17.09 -1.06 -1.51
C VAL A 72 17.81 -0.13 -0.53
N ALA A 73 18.21 -0.63 0.64
CA ALA A 73 18.84 0.15 1.71
C ALA A 73 20.19 0.75 1.29
N GLY A 74 21.02 0.00 0.55
CA GLY A 74 22.28 0.50 -0.02
C GLY A 74 22.11 1.26 -1.34
N GLY A 75 20.88 1.50 -1.79
CA GLY A 75 20.61 2.38 -2.92
C GLY A 75 20.64 1.74 -4.31
N CYS A 76 20.41 0.43 -4.45
CA CYS A 76 20.30 -0.18 -5.78
C CYS A 76 19.03 0.28 -6.53
N MET A 77 19.20 0.83 -7.74
CA MET A 77 18.09 1.31 -8.58
C MET A 77 17.18 0.20 -9.08
N LEU A 78 17.72 -0.96 -9.44
CA LEU A 78 16.93 -2.11 -9.87
C LEU A 78 16.08 -2.66 -8.71
N CYS A 79 16.66 -2.77 -7.51
CA CYS A 79 15.92 -3.15 -6.32
C CYS A 79 14.81 -2.15 -5.99
N ARG A 80 15.06 -0.83 -6.13
CA ARG A 80 14.03 0.21 -5.97
C ARG A 80 12.90 0.06 -6.97
N ARG A 81 13.21 -0.16 -8.26
CA ARG A 81 12.21 -0.39 -9.31
C ARG A 81 11.37 -1.63 -9.03
N MET A 82 12.00 -2.76 -8.70
CA MET A 82 11.30 -4.00 -8.33
C MET A 82 10.37 -3.76 -7.14
N TRP A 83 10.86 -3.12 -6.08
CA TRP A 83 10.08 -2.86 -4.88
C TRP A 83 8.88 -1.95 -5.15
N ASN A 84 9.06 -0.92 -5.99
CA ASN A 84 7.98 -0.04 -6.40
C ASN A 84 6.87 -0.80 -7.15
N LEU A 85 7.22 -1.66 -8.11
CA LEU A 85 6.25 -2.50 -8.83
C LEU A 85 5.45 -3.39 -7.88
N LEU A 86 6.12 -4.04 -6.92
CA LEU A 86 5.47 -4.89 -5.92
C LEU A 86 4.52 -4.10 -5.02
N GLN A 87 4.91 -2.89 -4.59
CA GLN A 87 4.06 -2.02 -3.76
C GLN A 87 2.79 -1.55 -4.47
N ILE A 88 2.91 -1.19 -5.76
CA ILE A 88 1.77 -0.80 -6.59
C ILE A 88 0.83 -2.00 -6.75
N HIS A 89 1.38 -3.16 -7.09
CA HIS A 89 0.59 -4.39 -7.22
C HIS A 89 -0.16 -4.73 -5.92
N ALA A 90 0.53 -4.76 -4.78
CA ALA A 90 -0.07 -5.05 -3.48
C ALA A 90 -1.15 -4.02 -3.07
N LYS A 91 -1.17 -2.82 -3.67
CA LYS A 91 -2.25 -1.82 -3.48
C LYS A 91 -3.54 -2.15 -4.19
N GLY A 92 -3.46 -2.71 -5.39
CA GLY A 92 -4.65 -3.13 -6.14
C GLY A 92 -5.05 -4.59 -5.89
N CYS A 93 -4.14 -5.43 -5.41
CA CYS A 93 -4.33 -6.87 -5.36
C CYS A 93 -5.27 -7.30 -4.21
N ARG A 94 -6.36 -7.98 -4.57
CA ARG A 94 -7.33 -8.57 -3.65
C ARG A 94 -7.26 -10.10 -3.61
N THR A 95 -6.45 -10.71 -4.48
CA THR A 95 -6.32 -12.17 -4.57
C THR A 95 -5.64 -12.73 -3.31
N PRO A 96 -6.25 -13.70 -2.60
CA PRO A 96 -5.67 -14.29 -1.40
C PRO A 96 -4.37 -15.04 -1.72
N ASN A 97 -4.41 -15.96 -2.68
CA ASN A 97 -3.27 -16.76 -3.14
C ASN A 97 -2.62 -16.13 -4.39
N CYS A 98 -2.12 -14.90 -4.25
CA CYS A 98 -1.49 -14.20 -5.36
C CYS A 98 -0.11 -14.84 -5.68
N PRO A 99 0.20 -15.14 -6.96
CA PRO A 99 1.48 -15.73 -7.35
C PRO A 99 2.66 -14.74 -7.27
N VAL A 100 2.40 -13.44 -7.12
CA VAL A 100 3.43 -12.40 -7.10
C VAL A 100 4.25 -12.47 -5.80
N PRO A 101 5.60 -12.57 -5.86
CA PRO A 101 6.45 -12.64 -4.68
C PRO A 101 6.25 -11.46 -3.73
N ARG A 102 6.22 -11.72 -2.43
CA ARG A 102 6.03 -10.72 -1.35
C ARG A 102 4.72 -9.93 -1.39
N CYS A 103 3.79 -10.25 -2.30
CA CYS A 103 2.49 -9.57 -2.37
C CYS A 103 1.72 -9.71 -1.04
N ARG A 104 1.70 -10.91 -0.46
CA ARG A 104 1.07 -11.16 0.84
C ARG A 104 1.69 -10.33 1.95
N ASP A 105 3.02 -10.37 2.10
CA ASP A 105 3.74 -9.63 3.14
C ASP A 105 3.53 -8.12 3.04
N LEU A 106 3.55 -7.59 1.81
CA LEU A 106 3.28 -6.18 1.54
C LEU A 106 1.85 -5.76 1.89
N LYS A 107 0.85 -6.61 1.59
CA LYS A 107 -0.54 -6.38 1.99
C LYS A 107 -0.68 -6.36 3.51
N GLU A 108 -0.08 -7.32 4.20
CA GLU A 108 -0.11 -7.41 5.66
C GLU A 108 0.60 -6.21 6.31
N TYR A 109 1.78 -5.83 5.81
CA TYR A 109 2.50 -4.64 6.26
C TYR A 109 1.64 -3.39 6.14
N ARG A 110 0.97 -3.18 4.99
CA ARG A 110 0.08 -2.03 4.81
C ARG A 110 -1.11 -2.07 5.75
N ARG A 111 -1.74 -3.24 5.93
CA ARG A 111 -2.88 -3.39 6.85
C ARG A 111 -2.47 -3.00 8.28
N ARG A 112 -1.32 -3.48 8.75
CA ARG A 112 -0.77 -3.13 10.07
C ARG A 112 -0.46 -1.63 10.17
N ALA A 113 0.15 -1.05 9.14
CA ALA A 113 0.43 0.40 9.11
C ALA A 113 -0.86 1.24 9.18
N ALA A 114 -1.92 0.84 8.47
CA ALA A 114 -3.21 1.51 8.52
C ALA A 114 -3.88 1.40 9.90
N GLN A 115 -3.80 0.22 10.54
CA GLN A 115 -4.31 0.01 11.90
C GLN A 115 -3.58 0.91 12.90
N VAL A 116 -2.25 0.94 12.87
CA VAL A 116 -1.45 1.82 13.75
C VAL A 116 -1.82 3.30 13.56
N GLN A 117 -2.06 3.73 12.31
CA GLN A 117 -2.50 5.09 12.04
C GLN A 117 -3.92 5.37 12.56
N GLU A 118 -4.85 4.43 12.40
CA GLU A 118 -6.20 4.54 12.93
C GLU A 118 -6.21 4.58 14.46
N ASP A 119 -5.45 3.71 15.12
CA ASP A 119 -5.33 3.69 16.58
C ASP A 119 -4.78 5.01 17.11
N ARG A 120 -3.73 5.54 16.45
CA ARG A 120 -3.19 6.86 16.80
C ARG A 120 -4.23 7.97 16.64
N ARG A 121 -5.03 7.95 15.56
CA ARG A 121 -6.11 8.91 15.33
C ARG A 121 -7.20 8.79 16.40
N ARG A 122 -7.58 7.56 16.76
CA ARG A 122 -8.57 7.28 17.80
C ARG A 122 -8.08 7.76 19.17
N GLN A 123 -6.82 7.51 19.52
CA GLN A 123 -6.21 7.98 20.77
C GLN A 123 -6.17 9.51 20.83
N ALA A 124 -5.75 10.17 19.74
CA ALA A 124 -5.76 11.63 19.68
C ALA A 124 -7.18 12.21 19.84
N TRP A 125 -8.17 11.60 19.19
CA TRP A 125 -9.58 11.99 19.34
C TRP A 125 -10.07 11.83 20.78
N MET A 126 -9.80 10.68 21.43
CA MET A 126 -10.15 10.44 22.83
C MET A 126 -9.50 11.44 23.79
N GLN A 127 -8.23 11.81 23.55
CA GLN A 127 -7.52 12.81 24.35
C GLN A 127 -8.13 14.21 24.19
N MET A 128 -8.55 14.60 22.98
CA MET A 128 -9.21 15.87 22.72
C MET A 128 -10.58 15.98 23.38
N HIS A 129 -11.39 14.91 23.34
CA HIS A 129 -12.70 14.88 23.98
C HIS A 129 -12.60 14.88 25.51
N ARG A 130 -11.61 14.17 26.08
CA ARG A 130 -11.34 14.18 27.52
C ARG A 130 -10.99 15.58 28.04
N GLN A 131 -10.22 16.37 27.28
CA GLN A 131 -9.84 17.73 27.66
C GLN A 131 -11.02 18.73 27.60
N GLN A 132 -12.04 18.44 26.79
CA GLN A 132 -13.23 19.29 26.64
C GLN A 132 -14.34 18.98 27.67
N GLY A 133 -14.08 18.12 28.67
CA GLY A 133 -15.07 17.73 29.68
C GLY A 133 -16.25 16.89 29.14
N MET A 134 -16.29 16.64 27.84
CA MET A 134 -17.25 15.76 27.18
C MET A 134 -16.77 14.31 27.34
N GLN A 135 -17.14 13.67 28.45
CA GLN A 135 -16.98 12.22 28.58
C GLN A 135 -17.79 11.54 27.46
N PRO A 136 -17.19 10.67 26.62
CA PRO A 136 -17.96 9.89 25.67
C PRO A 136 -18.86 8.93 26.46
N GLN A 137 -20.13 9.28 26.58
CA GLN A 137 -21.17 8.50 27.21
C GLN A 137 -21.48 7.30 26.31
N GLY A 138 -20.70 6.23 26.43
CA GLY A 138 -20.78 5.12 25.48
C GLY A 138 -19.90 3.94 25.84
N MET A 139 -20.09 3.38 27.03
CA MET A 139 -19.90 1.95 27.36
C MET A 139 -20.42 1.69 28.78
N GLN A 140 -21.72 1.95 28.99
CA GLN A 140 -22.43 1.45 30.17
C GLN A 140 -22.79 0.00 29.85
N GLN A 141 -22.00 -0.94 30.36
CA GLN A 141 -22.36 -2.35 30.37
C GLN A 141 -23.59 -2.50 31.27
N PRO A 142 -24.72 -3.09 30.80
CA PRO A 142 -25.83 -3.39 31.68
C PRO A 142 -25.38 -4.46 32.67
N GLN A 143 -25.33 -4.09 33.94
CA GLN A 143 -25.20 -5.01 35.05
C GLN A 143 -26.51 -5.81 35.13
N GLN A 144 -26.51 -7.06 34.66
CA GLN A 144 -27.57 -8.00 34.94
C GLN A 144 -27.04 -9.10 35.85
N GLN A 145 -27.59 -9.11 37.06
CA GLN A 145 -27.32 -10.06 38.13
C GLN A 145 -27.91 -11.43 37.77
N GLY A 146 -27.05 -12.45 37.86
CA GLY A 146 -27.34 -13.78 38.41
C GLY A 146 -28.40 -14.65 37.73
N MET A 147 -27.94 -15.70 37.03
CA MET A 147 -28.51 -17.05 37.19
C MET A 147 -27.43 -18.10 36.88
N GLN A 148 -27.25 -19.00 37.84
CA GLN A 148 -26.26 -20.06 37.88
C GLN A 148 -26.67 -21.16 36.90
N HIS A 149 -25.76 -21.63 36.03
CA HIS A 149 -25.75 -23.02 35.55
C HIS A 149 -24.33 -23.43 35.15
N THR A 150 -23.99 -24.64 35.57
CA THR A 150 -22.72 -25.35 35.46
C THR A 150 -22.37 -25.73 34.02
N ALA A 151 -21.08 -25.64 33.65
CA ALA A 151 -20.30 -26.71 33.04
C ALA A 151 -19.00 -26.16 32.44
N ALA A 152 -17.94 -26.93 32.65
CA ALA A 152 -16.56 -26.66 32.32
C ALA A 152 -16.28 -26.68 30.81
N TYR A 153 -15.53 -25.68 30.33
CA TYR A 153 -14.38 -25.87 29.44
C TYR A 153 -13.59 -24.56 29.36
N GLY A 154 -12.29 -24.65 29.65
CA GLY A 154 -11.37 -23.53 29.72
C GLY A 154 -11.03 -22.92 28.36
N GLY A 155 -10.61 -21.66 28.40
CA GLY A 155 -10.08 -20.94 27.25
C GLY A 155 -9.62 -19.56 27.67
N ALA A 156 -8.52 -19.48 28.41
CA ALA A 156 -7.84 -18.21 28.65
C ALA A 156 -7.38 -17.63 27.29
N PRO A 157 -7.59 -16.33 27.03
CA PRO A 157 -7.09 -15.72 25.81
C PRO A 157 -5.55 -15.76 25.79
N PRO A 158 -4.91 -16.02 24.64
CA PRO A 158 -3.46 -16.11 24.55
C PRO A 158 -2.80 -14.76 24.88
N PRO A 159 -1.64 -14.75 25.55
CA PRO A 159 -0.91 -13.53 25.87
C PRO A 159 -0.39 -12.84 24.59
N PRO A 160 -0.22 -11.50 24.62
CA PRO A 160 0.34 -10.76 23.49
C PRO A 160 1.81 -11.17 23.22
N PRO A 161 2.27 -11.11 21.96
CA PRO A 161 3.64 -11.47 21.61
C PRO A 161 4.66 -10.49 22.21
N PRO A 162 5.88 -10.95 22.56
CA PRO A 162 6.92 -10.11 23.14
C PRO A 162 7.47 -9.08 22.12
N PRO A 163 8.00 -7.93 22.60
CA PRO A 163 8.59 -6.91 21.73
C PRO A 163 9.88 -7.43 21.05
N PRO A 164 10.21 -6.92 19.84
CA PRO A 164 11.42 -7.32 19.12
C PRO A 164 12.69 -6.88 19.86
N PRO A 165 13.81 -7.64 19.75
CA PRO A 165 15.07 -7.31 20.41
C PRO A 165 15.69 -6.04 19.82
N PRO A 166 16.44 -5.25 20.62
CA PRO A 166 17.11 -4.06 20.14
C PRO A 166 18.19 -4.42 19.11
N SER A 167 18.16 -3.74 17.97
CA SER A 167 19.17 -3.84 16.91
C SER A 167 20.55 -3.52 17.49
N ARG A 168 21.42 -4.53 17.59
CA ARG A 168 22.84 -4.32 17.88
C ARG A 168 23.43 -3.48 16.76
N ARG A 169 23.89 -2.29 17.11
CA ARG A 169 24.67 -1.40 16.26
C ARG A 169 26.10 -1.94 16.26
N GLY A 170 26.56 -2.36 15.09
CA GLY A 170 27.94 -2.73 14.78
C GLY A 170 28.27 -2.14 13.42
#